data_AF-R1GB00-F1
#
_entry.id   AF-R1GB00-F1
#
_cell.length_a   1.000
_cell.length_b   1.000
_cell.length_c   1.000
_cell.angle_alpha   90.00
_cell.angle_beta   90.00
_cell.angle_gamma   90.00
#
_symmetry.space_group_name_H-M   'P 1'
#
loop_
_entity.id
_entity.type
_entity.pdbx_description
1 polymer ?
#
loop_
_entity_poly.entity_id
_entity_poly.type
_entity_poly.pdbx_seq_one_letter_code
_entity_poly.pdbx_strand_id
1 'polypeptide(L)'
;MEPGEYLEAAVRDVLTAASSTVDHQVGYAALLLAVTGALDEADRLVTQWQARTERPVTALAPDPLRARAWAMLFEARGARPDWAAGLPPLDLDAEERAHTAALRRPVSDLEGVLPPGPVAEVVKHVAPARPDRVRTALADGDLESWAALAGPHPDVATLAATRALAPALVAGADPLGLRDWAPSCAGALVAALHERYPPELGAWPELIASILRLRGGATAPPPASEAAIRSAELRLGVPLPPDCREFLRTCDGLPADVVFPRLLGTAELRAENGVVVLSDPAVLLLSAGHVVEVDPILGTTVHASFRAALVNHATLLAQAG
;
A
#
# COMPACT_ATOMS: atom_id res chain seq x y z
N MET A 1 8.34 -2.26 21.03
CA MET A 1 8.36 -1.24 19.97
C MET A 1 6.93 -0.79 19.88
N GLU A 2 6.69 0.47 20.20
CA GLU A 2 5.35 1.04 20.14
C GLU A 2 4.87 1.05 18.67
N PRO A 3 3.56 0.93 18.39
CA PRO A 3 3.05 0.92 17.01
C PRO A 3 3.49 2.12 16.17
N GLY A 4 3.68 3.28 16.82
CA GLY A 4 4.20 4.49 16.17
C GLY A 4 5.67 4.38 15.75
N GLU A 5 6.53 3.81 16.60
CA GLU A 5 7.96 3.61 16.30
C GLU A 5 8.17 2.62 15.15
N TYR A 6 7.37 1.54 15.14
CA TYR A 6 7.37 0.60 14.03
C TYR A 6 6.98 1.30 12.72
N LEU A 7 5.90 2.08 12.75
CA LEU A 7 5.38 2.73 11.55
C LEU A 7 6.38 3.71 10.95
N GLU A 8 7.03 4.52 11.78
CA GLU A 8 8.06 5.46 11.35
C GLU A 8 9.24 4.74 10.69
N ALA A 9 9.73 3.67 11.33
CA ALA A 9 10.81 2.86 10.77
C ALA A 9 10.40 2.21 9.45
N ALA A 10 9.19 1.64 9.38
CA ALA A 10 8.67 0.98 8.19
C ALA A 10 8.50 1.95 7.01
N VAL A 11 7.94 3.14 7.25
CA VAL A 11 7.79 4.20 6.24
C VAL A 11 9.15 4.65 5.73
N ARG A 12 10.11 4.90 6.63
CA ARG A 12 11.49 5.26 6.26
C ARG A 12 12.14 4.19 5.38
N ASP A 13 11.98 2.92 5.74
CA ASP A 13 12.56 1.80 4.97
C ASP A 13 11.92 1.71 3.59
N VAL A 14 10.59 1.85 3.50
CA VAL A 14 9.89 1.90 2.21
C VAL A 14 10.37 3.07 1.36
N LEU A 15 10.57 4.27 1.91
CA LEU A 15 11.01 5.44 1.16
C LEU A 15 12.46 5.36 0.70
N THR A 16 13.36 4.81 1.53
CA THR A 16 14.81 5.05 1.36
C THR A 16 15.67 3.80 1.16
N ALA A 17 15.19 2.61 1.56
CA ALA A 17 16.03 1.41 1.55
C ALA A 17 16.23 0.82 0.15
N ALA A 18 17.09 -0.19 0.01
CA ALA A 18 17.21 -0.95 -1.24
C ALA A 18 15.91 -1.70 -1.57
N SER A 19 15.64 -1.94 -2.86
CA SER A 19 14.36 -2.53 -3.29
C SER A 19 14.05 -3.89 -2.66
N SER A 20 15.06 -4.73 -2.37
CA SER A 20 14.87 -6.00 -1.65
C SER A 20 14.43 -5.81 -0.20
N THR A 21 14.91 -4.75 0.45
CA THR A 21 14.47 -4.38 1.81
C THR A 21 13.03 -3.88 1.79
N VAL A 22 12.63 -3.13 0.76
CA VAL A 22 11.23 -2.72 0.57
C VAL A 22 10.32 -3.94 0.45
N ASP A 23 10.66 -4.92 -0.39
CA ASP A 23 9.84 -6.14 -0.54
C ASP A 23 9.72 -6.89 0.78
N HIS A 24 10.83 -7.01 1.52
CA HIS A 24 10.85 -7.68 2.81
C HIS A 24 9.95 -6.98 3.82
N GLN A 25 10.02 -5.65 3.88
CA GLN A 25 9.25 -4.81 4.79
C GLN A 25 7.75 -4.84 4.44
N VAL A 26 7.40 -4.70 3.16
CA VAL A 26 6.02 -4.80 2.69
C VAL A 26 5.45 -6.19 2.94
N GLY A 27 6.21 -7.25 2.66
CA GLY A 27 5.78 -8.63 2.89
C GLY A 27 5.57 -8.93 4.37
N TYR A 28 6.44 -8.40 5.24
CA TYR A 28 6.27 -8.49 6.70
C TYR A 28 5.04 -7.70 7.16
N ALA A 29 4.88 -6.45 6.74
CA ALA A 29 3.76 -5.60 7.13
C ALA A 29 2.43 -6.20 6.68
N ALA A 30 2.34 -6.72 5.45
CA ALA A 30 1.14 -7.39 4.96
C ALA A 30 0.78 -8.63 5.79
N LEU A 31 1.77 -9.46 6.16
CA LEU A 31 1.52 -10.58 7.08
C LEU A 31 1.11 -10.11 8.47
N LEU A 32 1.71 -9.04 8.99
CA LEU A 32 1.34 -8.44 10.28
C LEU A 32 -0.12 -7.97 10.28
N LEU A 33 -0.56 -7.28 9.22
CA LEU A 33 -1.96 -6.86 9.05
C LEU A 33 -2.90 -8.08 8.96
N ALA A 34 -2.49 -9.13 8.24
CA ALA A 34 -3.28 -10.34 8.14
C ALA A 34 -3.46 -11.06 9.49
N VAL A 35 -2.41 -11.17 10.31
CA VAL A 35 -2.49 -11.84 11.63
C VAL A 35 -3.21 -11.02 12.70
N THR A 36 -3.43 -9.72 12.49
CA THR A 36 -4.25 -8.87 13.38
C THR A 36 -5.73 -8.86 12.96
N GLY A 37 -6.07 -9.64 11.93
CA GLY A 37 -7.41 -9.78 11.39
C GLY A 37 -7.83 -8.69 10.41
N ALA A 38 -6.86 -7.93 9.88
CA ALA A 38 -7.04 -6.88 8.88
C ALA A 38 -6.61 -7.39 7.49
N LEU A 39 -7.30 -8.43 7.00
CA LEU A 39 -6.96 -9.11 5.74
C LEU A 39 -7.18 -8.21 4.52
N ASP A 40 -8.19 -7.34 4.55
CA ASP A 40 -8.48 -6.43 3.43
C ASP A 40 -7.39 -5.36 3.31
N GLU A 41 -6.88 -4.85 4.44
CA GLU A 41 -5.75 -3.95 4.50
C GLU A 41 -4.45 -4.61 4.01
N ALA A 42 -4.24 -5.89 4.35
CA ALA A 42 -3.13 -6.67 3.84
C ALA A 42 -3.21 -6.84 2.31
N ASP A 43 -4.37 -7.22 1.78
CA ASP A 43 -4.62 -7.36 0.35
C ASP A 43 -4.41 -6.05 -0.40
N ARG A 44 -4.92 -4.94 0.15
CA ARG A 44 -4.75 -3.59 -0.41
C ARG A 44 -3.28 -3.21 -0.49
N LEU A 45 -2.51 -3.43 0.58
CA LEU A 45 -1.08 -3.12 0.61
C LEU A 45 -0.31 -3.92 -0.46
N VAL A 46 -0.56 -5.23 -0.58
CA VAL A 46 0.10 -6.08 -1.58
C VAL A 46 -0.27 -5.68 -3.00
N THR A 47 -1.56 -5.42 -3.25
CA THR A 47 -2.06 -5.00 -4.56
C THR A 47 -1.42 -3.66 -4.98
N GLN A 48 -1.35 -2.70 -4.06
CA GLN A 48 -0.70 -1.41 -4.33
C GLN A 48 0.80 -1.57 -4.55
N TRP A 49 1.51 -2.39 -3.77
CA TRP A 49 2.92 -2.68 -4.01
C TRP A 49 3.15 -3.31 -5.39
N GLN A 50 2.32 -4.28 -5.78
CA GLN A 50 2.45 -4.96 -7.07
C GLN A 50 2.21 -3.99 -8.23
N ALA A 51 1.17 -3.15 -8.13
CA ALA A 51 0.85 -2.14 -9.14
C ALA A 51 1.95 -1.07 -9.28
N ARG A 52 2.69 -0.76 -8.20
CA ARG A 52 3.70 0.30 -8.18
C ARG A 52 5.08 -0.17 -8.59
N THR A 53 5.42 -1.40 -8.25
CA THR A 53 6.76 -1.93 -8.49
C THR A 53 6.81 -2.84 -9.72
N GLU A 54 5.67 -3.38 -10.15
CA GLU A 54 5.55 -4.41 -11.20
C GLU A 54 6.37 -5.68 -10.90
N ARG A 55 6.81 -5.84 -9.65
CA ARG A 55 7.65 -6.96 -9.24
C ARG A 55 6.82 -8.21 -8.97
N PRO A 56 7.38 -9.41 -9.18
CA PRO A 56 6.65 -10.65 -8.95
C PRO A 56 6.35 -10.81 -7.46
N VAL A 57 5.13 -11.23 -7.12
CA VAL A 57 4.67 -11.38 -5.72
C VAL A 57 5.49 -12.39 -4.91
N THR A 58 6.23 -13.27 -5.57
CA THR A 58 7.22 -14.15 -4.92
C THR A 58 8.31 -13.38 -4.17
N ALA A 59 8.54 -12.10 -4.50
CA ALA A 59 9.45 -11.23 -3.76
C ALA A 59 8.97 -10.93 -2.33
N LEU A 60 7.66 -10.98 -2.06
CA LEU A 60 7.08 -10.78 -0.72
C LEU A 60 7.16 -12.04 0.15
N ALA A 61 7.34 -13.21 -0.48
CA ALA A 61 7.51 -14.50 0.17
C ALA A 61 8.81 -15.19 -0.29
N PRO A 62 9.98 -14.58 -0.02
CA PRO A 62 11.27 -15.07 -0.53
C PRO A 62 11.71 -16.39 0.12
N ASP A 63 11.17 -16.70 1.29
CA ASP A 63 11.47 -17.91 2.05
C ASP A 63 10.26 -18.86 2.15
N PRO A 64 10.49 -20.18 2.35
CA PRO A 64 9.41 -21.17 2.43
C PRO A 64 8.41 -20.91 3.56
N LEU A 65 8.83 -20.28 4.65
CA LEU A 65 7.96 -20.03 5.81
C LEU A 65 6.91 -18.96 5.49
N ARG A 66 7.31 -17.86 4.86
CA ARG A 66 6.36 -16.83 4.39
C ARG A 66 5.44 -17.35 3.29
N ALA A 67 5.96 -18.17 2.37
CA ALA A 67 5.13 -18.80 1.34
C ALA A 67 4.05 -19.72 1.98
N ARG A 68 4.44 -20.51 2.99
CA ARG A 68 3.53 -21.33 3.79
C ARG A 68 2.51 -20.49 4.54
N ALA A 69 2.93 -19.41 5.20
CA ALA A 69 2.06 -18.52 5.95
C ALA A 69 0.89 -18.02 5.09
N TRP A 70 1.18 -17.48 3.90
CA TRP A 70 0.14 -17.06 2.97
C TRP A 70 -0.75 -18.22 2.51
N ALA A 71 -0.16 -19.38 2.19
CA ALA A 71 -0.92 -20.53 1.75
C ALA A 71 -1.91 -21.04 2.81
N MET A 72 -1.53 -21.05 4.09
CA MET A 72 -2.41 -21.42 5.20
C MET A 72 -3.54 -20.41 5.41
N LEU A 73 -3.24 -19.11 5.28
CA LEU A 73 -4.26 -18.05 5.38
C LEU A 73 -5.27 -18.14 4.22
N PHE A 74 -4.82 -18.41 2.99
CA PHE A 74 -5.73 -18.57 1.85
C PHE A 74 -6.63 -19.79 1.97
N GLU A 75 -6.06 -20.91 2.42
CA GLU A 75 -6.82 -22.13 2.69
C GLU A 75 -7.92 -21.87 3.72
N ALA A 76 -7.57 -21.22 4.84
CA ALA A 76 -8.52 -20.89 5.89
C ALA A 76 -9.58 -19.86 5.45
N ARG A 77 -9.21 -18.90 4.59
CA ARG A 77 -10.13 -17.91 3.99
C ARG A 77 -11.10 -18.54 2.98
N GLY A 78 -10.74 -19.67 2.38
CA GLY A 78 -11.50 -20.30 1.30
C GLY A 78 -11.52 -19.48 0.00
N ALA A 79 -10.72 -18.42 -0.07
CA ALA A 79 -10.58 -17.55 -1.23
C ALA A 79 -9.13 -17.12 -1.39
N ARG A 80 -8.66 -17.10 -2.64
CA ARG A 80 -7.36 -16.54 -3.01
C ARG A 80 -7.58 -15.17 -3.64
N PRO A 81 -6.92 -14.11 -3.14
CA PRO A 81 -6.94 -12.82 -3.81
C PRO A 81 -6.17 -12.91 -5.13
N ASP A 82 -6.52 -12.05 -6.10
CA ASP A 82 -5.96 -12.10 -7.46
C ASP A 82 -4.44 -11.98 -7.49
N TRP A 83 -3.88 -11.14 -6.60
CA TRP A 83 -2.42 -10.97 -6.48
C TRP A 83 -1.69 -12.28 -6.14
N ALA A 84 -2.35 -13.21 -5.45
CA ALA A 84 -1.77 -14.48 -5.01
C ALA A 84 -1.60 -15.50 -6.15
N ALA A 85 -2.14 -15.23 -7.34
CA ALA A 85 -1.99 -16.09 -8.52
C ALA A 85 -0.52 -16.33 -8.92
N GLY A 86 0.38 -15.38 -8.59
CA GLY A 86 1.81 -15.49 -8.85
C GLY A 86 2.60 -16.34 -7.84
N LEU A 87 1.98 -16.81 -6.74
CA LEU A 87 2.65 -17.65 -5.75
C LEU A 87 2.59 -19.13 -6.16
N PRO A 88 3.69 -19.89 -6.01
CA PRO A 88 3.71 -21.30 -6.34
C PRO A 88 2.71 -22.09 -5.48
N PRO A 89 2.04 -23.11 -6.02
CA PRO A 89 1.22 -24.01 -5.23
C PRO A 89 2.09 -24.81 -4.26
N LEU A 90 1.59 -25.05 -3.05
CA LEU A 90 2.26 -25.83 -2.01
C LEU A 90 1.41 -27.04 -1.62
N ASP A 91 2.07 -28.14 -1.26
CA ASP A 91 1.42 -29.27 -0.58
C ASP A 91 1.23 -28.91 0.89
N LEU A 92 0.04 -28.43 1.23
CA LEU A 92 -0.26 -27.93 2.58
C LEU A 92 -0.08 -28.99 3.66
N ASP A 93 -0.35 -30.27 3.37
CA ASP A 93 -0.20 -31.35 4.33
C ASP A 93 1.29 -31.69 4.58
N ALA A 94 2.13 -31.60 3.55
CA ALA A 94 3.57 -31.70 3.70
C ALA A 94 4.14 -30.50 4.48
N GLU A 95 3.70 -29.30 4.14
CA GLU A 95 4.14 -28.06 4.78
C GLU A 95 3.73 -28.00 6.26
N GLU A 96 2.50 -28.41 6.60
CA GLU A 96 2.01 -28.49 7.98
C GLU A 96 2.82 -29.49 8.82
N ARG A 97 3.16 -30.67 8.26
CA ARG A 97 4.01 -31.65 8.93
C ARG A 97 5.41 -31.09 9.20
N ALA A 98 6.01 -30.44 8.20
CA ALA A 98 7.31 -29.80 8.33
C ALA A 98 7.29 -28.67 9.37
N HIS A 99 6.23 -27.86 9.38
CA HIS A 99 6.03 -26.79 10.35
C HIS A 99 5.91 -27.32 11.78
N THR A 100 5.04 -28.31 11.98
CA THR A 100 4.81 -28.91 13.30
C THR A 100 6.08 -29.54 13.85
N ALA A 101 6.87 -30.19 13.00
CA ALA A 101 8.18 -30.72 13.38
C ALA A 101 9.17 -29.61 13.76
N ALA A 102 9.16 -28.49 13.04
CA ALA A 102 10.00 -27.33 13.35
C ALA A 102 9.61 -26.64 14.67
N LEU A 103 8.31 -26.49 14.95
CA LEU A 103 7.82 -25.92 16.21
C LEU A 103 8.24 -26.74 17.44
N ARG A 104 8.21 -28.08 17.31
CA ARG A 104 8.58 -29.00 18.38
C ARG A 104 10.09 -29.21 18.53
N ARG A 105 10.90 -28.67 17.62
CA ARG A 105 12.36 -28.82 17.67
C ARG A 105 12.92 -28.07 18.88
N PRO A 106 13.63 -28.75 19.80
CA PRO A 106 14.32 -28.09 20.90
C PRO A 106 15.34 -27.08 20.38
N VAL A 107 15.43 -25.93 21.05
CA VAL A 107 16.41 -24.89 20.74
C VAL A 107 17.60 -25.07 21.68
N SER A 108 18.80 -24.97 21.11
CA SER A 108 20.02 -25.05 21.90
C SER A 108 20.26 -23.72 22.61
N ASP A 109 20.65 -23.76 23.90
CA ASP A 109 21.02 -22.54 24.65
C ASP A 109 22.22 -21.80 24.01
N LEU A 110 22.93 -22.42 23.05
CA LEU A 110 24.09 -21.86 22.34
C LEU A 110 23.82 -21.57 20.85
N GLU A 111 22.56 -21.68 20.40
CA GLU A 111 22.16 -21.35 19.04
C GLU A 111 22.35 -19.84 18.77
N GLY A 112 23.12 -19.49 17.73
CA GLY A 112 23.45 -18.09 17.40
C GLY A 112 24.58 -17.45 18.24
N VAL A 113 25.08 -18.13 19.28
CA VAL A 113 26.18 -17.64 20.14
C VAL A 113 27.55 -17.90 19.50
N LEU A 114 27.69 -19.00 18.76
CA LEU A 114 28.94 -19.36 18.07
C LEU A 114 28.83 -19.06 16.57
N PRO A 115 29.92 -18.56 15.94
CA PRO A 115 29.97 -18.44 14.48
C PRO A 115 29.87 -19.83 13.83
N PRO A 116 29.30 -19.91 12.61
CA PRO A 116 29.14 -21.18 11.91
C PRO A 116 30.49 -21.88 11.68
N GLY A 117 30.56 -23.17 12.01
CA GLY A 117 31.79 -23.97 11.87
C GLY A 117 31.73 -25.33 12.59
N PRO A 118 32.78 -26.15 12.48
CA PRO A 118 32.81 -27.51 13.03
C PRO A 118 32.56 -27.56 14.54
N VAL A 119 33.06 -26.55 15.27
CA VAL A 119 32.86 -26.42 16.72
C VAL A 119 31.40 -26.12 17.05
N ALA A 120 30.73 -25.24 16.28
CA ALA A 120 29.31 -24.96 16.48
C ALA A 120 28.45 -26.22 16.22
N GLU A 121 28.82 -27.06 15.24
CA GLU A 121 28.12 -28.32 14.99
C GLU A 121 28.31 -29.33 16.13
N VAL A 122 29.52 -29.50 16.67
CA VAL A 122 29.73 -30.37 17.85
C VAL A 122 28.98 -29.84 19.07
N VAL A 123 29.03 -28.53 19.30
CA VAL A 123 28.36 -27.88 20.44
C VAL A 123 26.83 -28.03 20.34
N LYS A 124 26.23 -27.93 19.16
CA LYS A 124 24.78 -28.19 18.96
C LYS A 124 24.33 -29.56 19.46
N HIS A 125 25.19 -30.58 19.39
CA HIS A 125 24.86 -31.95 19.81
C HIS A 125 25.07 -32.20 21.31
N VAL A 126 25.82 -31.34 22.00
CA VAL A 126 26.22 -31.52 23.40
C VAL A 126 25.55 -30.50 24.33
N ALA A 127 25.19 -29.34 23.81
CA ALA A 127 24.56 -28.27 24.57
C ALA A 127 23.17 -28.70 25.10
N PRO A 128 22.80 -28.27 26.32
CA PRO A 128 21.43 -28.41 26.79
C PRO A 128 20.46 -27.79 25.77
N ALA A 129 19.42 -28.54 25.43
CA ALA A 129 18.35 -28.07 24.57
C ALA A 129 17.07 -27.93 25.39
N ARG A 130 16.35 -26.83 25.18
CA ARG A 130 15.10 -26.54 25.88
C ARG A 130 14.00 -26.31 24.86
N PRO A 131 12.73 -26.60 25.21
CA PRO A 131 11.60 -26.15 24.41
C PRO A 131 11.62 -24.63 24.29
N ASP A 132 11.48 -24.13 23.07
CA ASP A 132 11.26 -22.71 22.81
C ASP A 132 9.83 -22.35 23.23
N ARG A 133 9.69 -21.40 24.16
CA ARG A 133 8.39 -21.02 24.73
C ARG A 133 7.45 -20.43 23.68
N VAL A 134 7.96 -19.66 22.74
CA VAL A 134 7.16 -19.04 21.66
C VAL A 134 6.66 -20.13 20.72
N ARG A 135 7.54 -21.05 20.31
CA ARG A 135 7.15 -22.16 19.42
C ARG A 135 6.21 -23.15 20.12
N THR A 136 6.39 -23.36 21.42
CA THR A 136 5.51 -24.21 22.23
C THR A 136 4.10 -23.63 22.29
N ALA A 137 3.97 -22.32 22.57
CA ALA A 137 2.66 -21.66 22.56
C ALA A 137 1.95 -21.80 21.21
N LEU A 138 2.67 -21.63 20.09
CA LEU A 138 2.10 -21.85 18.75
C LEU A 138 1.72 -23.32 18.49
N ALA A 139 2.54 -24.28 18.93
CA ALA A 139 2.25 -25.70 18.77
C ALA A 139 1.01 -26.14 19.58
N ASP A 140 0.78 -25.51 20.72
CA ASP A 140 -0.37 -25.75 21.61
C ASP A 140 -1.61 -24.95 21.20
N GLY A 141 -1.48 -24.04 20.23
CA GLY A 141 -2.56 -23.18 19.76
C GLY A 141 -2.91 -22.04 20.72
N ASP A 142 -2.02 -21.70 21.64
CA ASP A 142 -2.20 -20.67 22.66
C ASP A 142 -1.75 -19.30 22.14
N LEU A 143 -2.70 -18.57 21.52
CA LEU A 143 -2.47 -17.23 20.97
C LEU A 143 -2.17 -16.18 22.05
N GLU A 144 -2.75 -16.32 23.24
CA GLU A 144 -2.55 -15.37 24.34
C GLU A 144 -1.13 -15.49 24.89
N SER A 145 -0.68 -16.72 25.15
CA SER A 145 0.71 -16.97 25.57
C SER A 145 1.71 -16.58 24.48
N TRP A 146 1.40 -16.84 23.20
CA TRP A 146 2.26 -16.38 22.11
C TRP A 146 2.38 -14.86 22.09
N ALA A 147 1.27 -14.13 22.20
CA ALA A 147 1.24 -12.68 22.20
C ALA A 147 2.00 -12.09 23.40
N ALA A 148 1.85 -12.67 24.59
CA ALA A 148 2.57 -12.24 25.78
C ALA A 148 4.10 -12.45 25.68
N LEU A 149 4.53 -13.42 24.88
CA LEU A 149 5.94 -13.71 24.61
C LEU A 149 6.48 -12.98 23.36
N ALA A 150 5.60 -12.34 22.59
CA ALA A 150 5.97 -11.67 21.36
C ALA A 150 6.91 -10.49 21.66
N GLY A 151 8.04 -10.46 20.94
CA GLY A 151 8.97 -9.34 20.99
C GLY A 151 8.44 -8.12 20.23
N PRO A 152 9.24 -7.03 20.17
CA PRO A 152 8.89 -5.81 19.44
C PRO A 152 8.67 -5.99 17.93
N HIS A 153 9.20 -7.08 17.36
CA HIS A 153 9.05 -7.46 15.97
C HIS A 153 8.61 -8.94 15.94
N PRO A 154 7.32 -9.22 16.17
CA PRO A 154 6.82 -10.58 16.30
C PRO A 154 7.07 -11.40 15.05
N ASP A 155 7.35 -12.70 15.22
CA ASP A 155 7.43 -13.66 14.14
C ASP A 155 6.04 -14.08 13.66
N VAL A 156 5.40 -13.16 12.94
CA VAL A 156 4.05 -13.32 12.39
C VAL A 156 3.99 -14.39 11.30
N ALA A 157 5.11 -14.69 10.65
CA ALA A 157 5.18 -15.73 9.63
C ALA A 157 5.05 -17.12 10.26
N THR A 158 5.74 -17.40 11.37
CA THR A 158 5.60 -18.67 12.10
C THR A 158 4.18 -18.84 12.66
N LEU A 159 3.56 -17.78 13.16
CA LEU A 159 2.16 -17.79 13.59
C LEU A 159 1.22 -18.13 12.42
N ALA A 160 1.25 -17.36 11.34
CA ALA A 160 0.37 -17.54 10.19
C ALA A 160 0.58 -18.89 9.47
N ALA A 161 1.79 -19.44 9.51
CA ALA A 161 2.11 -20.76 9.00
C ALA A 161 1.49 -21.92 9.79
N THR A 162 0.91 -21.66 10.96
CA THR A 162 0.28 -22.68 11.81
C THR A 162 -1.17 -22.91 11.36
N ARG A 163 -1.40 -23.99 10.61
CA ARG A 163 -2.71 -24.29 9.99
C ARG A 163 -3.88 -24.27 10.96
N ALA A 164 -3.71 -24.80 12.18
CA ALA A 164 -4.76 -24.83 13.20
C ALA A 164 -5.19 -23.42 13.68
N LEU A 165 -4.30 -22.43 13.58
CA LEU A 165 -4.57 -21.05 14.00
C LEU A 165 -5.11 -20.17 12.86
N ALA A 166 -4.85 -20.54 11.61
CA ALA A 166 -5.28 -19.76 10.44
C ALA A 166 -6.80 -19.44 10.41
N PRO A 167 -7.72 -20.37 10.74
CA PRO A 167 -9.15 -20.07 10.80
C PRO A 167 -9.51 -18.98 11.83
N ALA A 168 -8.84 -18.96 12.99
CA ALA A 168 -9.08 -17.94 14.00
C ALA A 168 -8.60 -16.56 13.53
N LEU A 169 -7.43 -16.50 12.89
CA LEU A 169 -6.89 -15.26 12.31
C LEU A 169 -7.80 -14.71 11.22
N VAL A 170 -8.28 -15.57 10.32
CA VAL A 170 -9.25 -15.21 9.26
C VAL A 170 -10.60 -14.77 9.84
N ALA A 171 -11.05 -15.38 10.94
CA ALA A 171 -12.24 -14.96 11.67
C ALA A 171 -12.05 -13.64 12.44
N GLY A 172 -10.86 -13.05 12.39
CA GLY A 172 -10.54 -11.80 13.03
C GLY A 172 -10.10 -11.97 14.49
N ALA A 173 -9.33 -12.99 14.83
CA ALA A 173 -8.50 -12.92 16.03
C ALA A 173 -7.48 -11.77 15.89
N ASP A 174 -7.27 -11.02 16.98
CA ASP A 174 -6.27 -9.95 17.04
C ASP A 174 -5.36 -10.17 18.26
N PRO A 175 -4.43 -11.13 18.18
CA PRO A 175 -3.59 -11.48 19.32
C PRO A 175 -2.68 -10.33 19.78
N LEU A 176 -2.40 -9.35 18.90
CA LEU A 176 -1.53 -8.22 19.21
C LEU A 176 -2.29 -6.95 19.60
N GLY A 177 -3.62 -6.93 19.48
CA GLY A 177 -4.42 -5.74 19.75
C GLY A 177 -4.15 -4.58 18.78
N LEU A 178 -3.80 -4.89 17.52
CA LEU A 178 -3.36 -3.91 16.52
C LEU A 178 -4.38 -3.68 15.40
N ARG A 179 -5.59 -4.22 15.50
CA ARG A 179 -6.63 -4.07 14.46
C ARG A 179 -6.94 -2.62 14.14
N ASP A 180 -7.17 -1.79 15.16
CA ASP A 180 -7.54 -0.39 14.93
C ASP A 180 -6.39 0.44 14.33
N TRP A 181 -5.15 -0.05 14.48
CA TRP A 181 -3.95 0.55 13.90
C TRP A 181 -3.73 0.13 12.44
N ALA A 182 -4.25 -1.03 12.02
CA ALA A 182 -4.01 -1.62 10.70
C ALA A 182 -4.35 -0.69 9.52
N PRO A 183 -5.50 0.03 9.49
CA PRO A 183 -5.80 0.96 8.41
C PRO A 183 -4.79 2.10 8.29
N SER A 184 -4.31 2.61 9.43
CA SER A 184 -3.31 3.69 9.47
C SER A 184 -1.96 3.21 8.96
N CYS A 185 -1.55 2.01 9.35
CA CYS A 185 -0.32 1.38 8.87
C CYS A 185 -0.36 1.14 7.36
N ALA A 186 -1.40 0.47 6.86
CA ALA A 186 -1.55 0.19 5.44
C ALA A 186 -1.60 1.49 4.62
N GLY A 187 -2.38 2.49 5.08
CA GLY A 187 -2.47 3.80 4.42
C GLY A 187 -1.12 4.51 4.31
N ALA A 188 -0.35 4.56 5.40
CA ALA A 188 0.96 5.20 5.41
C ALA A 188 2.00 4.46 4.52
N LEU A 189 2.00 3.13 4.51
CA LEU A 189 2.90 2.35 3.65
C LEU A 189 2.50 2.46 2.17
N VAL A 190 1.21 2.49 1.85
CA VAL A 190 0.73 2.77 0.49
C VAL A 190 1.15 4.18 0.07
N ALA A 191 0.98 5.20 0.91
CA ALA A 191 1.43 6.55 0.61
C ALA A 191 2.94 6.60 0.33
N ALA A 192 3.75 5.95 1.17
CA ALA A 192 5.21 5.85 0.99
C ALA A 192 5.60 5.13 -0.32
N LEU A 193 4.87 4.07 -0.70
CA LEU A 193 5.09 3.39 -1.98
C LEU A 193 4.80 4.30 -3.17
N HIS A 194 3.74 5.11 -3.11
CA HIS A 194 3.39 6.06 -4.17
C HIS A 194 4.38 7.23 -4.26
N GLU A 195 4.90 7.68 -3.13
CA GLU A 195 5.94 8.72 -3.10
C GLU A 195 7.24 8.21 -3.74
N ARG A 196 7.65 6.99 -3.41
CA ARG A 196 8.87 6.39 -3.96
C ARG A 196 8.75 5.95 -5.42
N TYR A 197 7.60 5.40 -5.79
CA TYR A 197 7.30 4.88 -7.12
C TYR A 197 6.12 5.67 -7.71
N PRO A 198 6.35 6.94 -8.07
CA PRO A 198 5.29 7.78 -8.61
C PRO A 198 4.73 7.15 -9.89
N PRO A 199 3.41 7.20 -10.11
CA PRO A 199 2.84 6.69 -11.35
C PRO A 199 3.42 7.43 -12.55
N GLU A 200 3.82 6.70 -13.57
CA GLU A 200 4.02 7.26 -14.91
C GLU A 200 2.64 7.54 -15.53
N LEU A 201 2.04 8.68 -15.20
CA LEU A 201 0.69 9.04 -15.66
C LEU A 201 0.61 9.45 -17.15
N GLY A 202 1.63 9.10 -17.95
CA GLY A 202 1.64 9.27 -19.40
C GLY A 202 1.36 10.70 -19.88
N ALA A 203 0.82 10.79 -21.10
CA ALA A 203 0.31 12.05 -21.63
C ALA A 203 -1.10 12.33 -21.07
N TRP A 204 -1.71 13.44 -21.51
CA TRP A 204 -3.02 13.85 -21.01
C TRP A 204 -4.13 12.81 -21.15
N PRO A 205 -4.27 12.09 -22.28
CA PRO A 205 -5.30 11.08 -22.42
C PRO A 205 -5.18 9.98 -21.36
N GLU A 206 -3.96 9.52 -21.09
CA GLU A 206 -3.69 8.48 -20.09
C GLU A 206 -3.97 8.98 -18.67
N LEU A 207 -3.56 10.21 -18.34
CA LEU A 207 -3.85 10.84 -17.05
C LEU A 207 -5.36 10.95 -16.80
N ILE A 208 -6.11 11.47 -17.78
CA ILE A 208 -7.57 11.66 -17.68
C ILE A 208 -8.29 10.31 -17.58
N ALA A 209 -7.90 9.34 -18.40
CA ALA A 209 -8.46 7.98 -18.35
C ALA A 209 -8.19 7.32 -17.00
N SER A 210 -6.99 7.50 -16.44
CA SER A 210 -6.64 6.98 -15.11
C SER A 210 -7.52 7.59 -14.01
N ILE A 211 -7.68 8.92 -14.00
CA ILE A 211 -8.55 9.62 -13.04
C ILE A 211 -9.98 9.12 -13.14
N LEU A 212 -10.56 9.06 -14.34
CA LEU A 212 -11.94 8.64 -14.54
C LEU A 212 -12.17 7.18 -14.15
N ARG A 213 -11.20 6.29 -14.43
CA ARG A 213 -11.23 4.89 -14.00
C ARG A 213 -11.22 4.77 -12.48
N LEU A 214 -10.32 5.49 -11.80
CA LEU A 214 -10.22 5.50 -10.34
C LEU A 214 -11.49 6.07 -9.68
N ARG A 215 -12.23 6.94 -10.38
CA ARG A 215 -13.53 7.47 -9.96
C ARG A 215 -14.73 6.56 -10.24
N GLY A 216 -14.52 5.36 -10.77
CA GLY A 216 -15.62 4.43 -11.08
C GLY A 216 -16.11 4.45 -12.53
N GLY A 217 -15.33 4.99 -13.48
CA GLY A 217 -15.51 4.74 -14.91
C GLY A 217 -16.42 5.72 -15.68
N ALA A 218 -16.48 6.98 -15.27
CA ALA A 218 -17.18 8.02 -16.04
C ALA A 218 -16.53 8.28 -17.40
N THR A 219 -17.32 8.66 -18.41
CA THR A 219 -16.81 9.03 -19.73
C THR A 219 -16.26 10.46 -19.70
N ALA A 220 -15.12 10.68 -20.36
CA ALA A 220 -14.52 12.01 -20.46
C ALA A 220 -15.41 12.93 -21.32
N PRO A 221 -15.65 14.19 -20.90
CA PRO A 221 -16.18 15.22 -21.78
C PRO A 221 -15.42 15.32 -23.11
N PRO A 222 -16.10 15.71 -24.21
CA PRO A 222 -15.45 15.85 -25.50
C PRO A 222 -14.36 16.94 -25.46
N PRO A 223 -13.30 16.82 -26.29
CA PRO A 223 -12.31 17.87 -26.51
C PRO A 223 -12.90 19.24 -26.85
N ALA A 224 -12.28 20.31 -26.31
CA ALA A 224 -12.55 21.67 -26.74
C ALA A 224 -11.90 21.95 -28.11
N SER A 225 -12.60 22.70 -28.95
CA SER A 225 -12.02 23.21 -30.20
C SER A 225 -11.06 24.37 -29.94
N GLU A 226 -10.09 24.59 -30.84
CA GLU A 226 -9.21 25.76 -30.80
C GLU A 226 -9.98 27.10 -30.76
N ALA A 227 -11.12 27.16 -31.44
CA ALA A 227 -11.97 28.34 -31.43
C ALA A 227 -12.60 28.58 -30.05
N ALA A 228 -13.03 27.51 -29.37
CA ALA A 228 -13.59 27.59 -28.02
C ALA A 228 -12.52 28.03 -27.00
N ILE A 229 -11.31 27.47 -27.09
CA ILE A 229 -10.18 27.85 -26.21
C ILE A 229 -9.83 29.33 -26.40
N ARG A 230 -9.66 29.78 -27.64
CA ARG A 230 -9.37 31.21 -27.92
C ARG A 230 -10.49 32.13 -27.42
N SER A 231 -11.75 31.73 -27.61
CA SER A 231 -12.90 32.48 -27.10
C SER A 231 -12.87 32.59 -25.58
N ALA A 232 -12.51 31.51 -24.88
CA ALA A 232 -12.33 31.52 -23.42
C ALA A 232 -11.21 32.48 -23.01
N GLU A 233 -10.02 32.41 -23.60
CA GLU A 233 -8.90 33.30 -23.30
C GLU A 233 -9.25 34.78 -23.50
N LEU A 234 -10.00 35.10 -24.58
CA LEU A 234 -10.49 36.46 -24.83
C LEU A 234 -11.47 36.93 -23.74
N ARG A 235 -12.39 36.06 -23.27
CA ARG A 235 -13.30 36.39 -22.17
C ARG A 235 -12.57 36.56 -20.83
N LEU A 236 -11.54 35.75 -20.59
CA LEU A 236 -10.74 35.78 -19.37
C LEU A 236 -9.78 36.98 -19.34
N GLY A 237 -9.43 37.53 -20.50
CA GLY A 237 -8.46 38.63 -20.62
C GLY A 237 -7.01 38.21 -20.43
N VAL A 238 -6.74 36.90 -20.32
CA VAL A 238 -5.41 36.32 -20.14
C VAL A 238 -5.26 35.03 -20.96
N PRO A 239 -4.06 34.75 -21.51
CA PRO A 239 -3.79 33.47 -22.14
C PRO A 239 -3.73 32.36 -21.09
N LEU A 240 -4.27 31.19 -21.41
CA LEU A 240 -4.17 30.02 -20.56
C LEU A 240 -2.77 29.38 -20.68
N PRO A 241 -2.22 28.86 -19.56
CA PRO A 241 -0.99 28.08 -19.58
C PRO A 241 -1.04 26.95 -20.62
N PRO A 242 0.10 26.58 -21.23
CA PRO A 242 0.15 25.55 -22.26
C PRO A 242 -0.47 24.21 -21.85
N ASP A 243 -0.24 23.79 -20.62
CA ASP A 243 -0.74 22.53 -20.07
C ASP A 243 -2.26 22.56 -19.84
N CYS A 244 -2.82 23.69 -19.41
CA CYS A 244 -4.28 23.88 -19.32
C CYS A 244 -4.95 23.85 -20.71
N ARG A 245 -4.33 24.44 -21.74
CA ARG A 245 -4.83 24.34 -23.13
C ARG A 245 -4.78 22.92 -23.65
N GLU A 246 -3.72 22.19 -23.34
CA GLU A 246 -3.56 20.79 -23.74
C GLU A 246 -4.59 19.86 -23.05
N PHE A 247 -4.86 20.10 -21.77
CA PHE A 247 -5.98 19.46 -21.07
C PHE A 247 -7.31 19.71 -21.79
N LEU A 248 -7.66 20.97 -22.07
CA LEU A 248 -8.94 21.31 -22.73
C LEU A 248 -9.05 20.70 -24.14
N ARG A 249 -7.94 20.62 -24.88
CA ARG A 249 -7.87 19.89 -26.17
C ARG A 249 -8.08 18.38 -26.03
N THR A 250 -7.88 17.84 -24.84
CA THR A 250 -8.06 16.42 -24.57
C THR A 250 -9.45 16.17 -23.98
N CYS A 251 -9.94 17.06 -23.12
CA CYS A 251 -11.15 16.94 -22.34
C CYS A 251 -11.63 18.33 -21.89
N ASP A 252 -12.81 18.77 -22.34
CA ASP A 252 -13.35 20.10 -22.02
C ASP A 252 -14.02 20.13 -20.63
N GLY A 253 -13.19 20.16 -19.58
CA GLY A 253 -13.61 20.06 -18.19
C GLY A 253 -13.57 18.61 -17.68
N LEU A 254 -13.96 18.39 -16.42
CA LEU A 254 -13.93 17.07 -15.79
C LEU A 254 -15.04 16.96 -14.74
N PRO A 255 -15.83 15.87 -14.69
CA PRO A 255 -16.85 15.69 -13.64
C PRO A 255 -16.25 15.74 -12.23
N ALA A 256 -17.06 16.10 -11.23
CA ALA A 256 -16.65 16.01 -9.83
C ALA A 256 -16.51 14.54 -9.38
N ASP A 257 -15.79 14.32 -8.28
CA ASP A 257 -15.88 13.11 -7.46
C ASP A 257 -16.14 13.50 -5.99
N VAL A 258 -16.06 12.53 -5.06
CA VAL A 258 -16.32 12.75 -3.63
C VAL A 258 -15.35 13.73 -2.98
N VAL A 259 -14.10 13.77 -3.45
CA VAL A 259 -12.98 14.52 -2.85
C VAL A 259 -12.43 15.63 -3.75
N PHE A 260 -12.83 15.69 -5.03
CA PHE A 260 -12.31 16.63 -6.01
C PHE A 260 -13.42 17.35 -6.78
N PRO A 261 -13.30 18.68 -6.94
CA PRO A 261 -14.36 19.48 -7.54
C PRO A 261 -14.54 19.18 -9.03
N ARG A 262 -15.67 19.60 -9.59
CA ARG A 262 -15.87 19.56 -11.04
C ARG A 262 -14.92 20.57 -11.69
N LEU A 263 -14.15 20.16 -12.69
CA LEU A 263 -13.36 21.08 -13.50
C LEU A 263 -14.22 21.71 -14.58
N LEU A 264 -14.09 23.03 -14.72
CA LEU A 264 -14.84 23.83 -15.66
C LEU A 264 -14.31 23.66 -17.10
N GLY A 265 -15.22 23.54 -18.06
CA GLY A 265 -14.89 23.61 -19.48
C GLY A 265 -14.75 25.06 -19.98
N THR A 266 -14.32 25.22 -21.22
CA THR A 266 -14.06 26.50 -21.91
C THR A 266 -15.21 27.49 -21.81
N ALA A 267 -16.46 27.02 -21.84
CA ALA A 267 -17.65 27.86 -21.73
C ALA A 267 -17.87 28.43 -20.32
N GLU A 268 -17.44 27.71 -19.30
CA GLU A 268 -17.73 28.00 -17.88
C GLU A 268 -16.56 28.69 -17.16
N LEU A 269 -15.34 28.59 -17.70
CA LEU A 269 -14.19 29.31 -17.15
C LEU A 269 -14.49 30.79 -16.98
N ARG A 270 -14.10 31.33 -15.82
CA ARG A 270 -14.28 32.73 -15.45
C ARG A 270 -13.06 33.26 -14.70
N ALA A 271 -12.87 34.58 -14.75
CA ALA A 271 -11.81 35.27 -14.03
C ALA A 271 -12.41 36.21 -12.98
N GLU A 272 -11.82 36.20 -11.79
CA GLU A 272 -12.20 37.05 -10.66
C GLU A 272 -10.94 37.68 -10.09
N ASN A 273 -10.87 39.02 -10.06
CA ASN A 273 -9.72 39.78 -9.55
C ASN A 273 -8.34 39.36 -10.11
N GLY A 274 -8.28 38.98 -11.40
CA GLY A 274 -7.04 38.56 -12.05
C GLY A 274 -6.65 37.09 -11.82
N VAL A 275 -7.51 36.32 -11.16
CA VAL A 275 -7.36 34.87 -10.95
C VAL A 275 -8.38 34.13 -11.78
N VAL A 276 -7.96 33.08 -12.48
CA VAL A 276 -8.88 32.23 -13.26
C VAL A 276 -9.42 31.11 -12.38
N VAL A 277 -10.74 30.98 -12.30
CA VAL A 277 -11.41 29.91 -11.55
C VAL A 277 -11.49 28.67 -12.45
N LEU A 278 -10.90 27.56 -12.01
CA LEU A 278 -10.80 26.32 -12.78
C LEU A 278 -11.83 25.26 -12.38
N SER A 279 -12.49 25.42 -11.23
CA SER A 279 -13.39 24.41 -10.68
C SER A 279 -14.67 24.97 -10.07
N ASP A 280 -15.64 24.07 -9.88
CA ASP A 280 -16.87 24.28 -9.14
C ASP A 280 -17.03 23.19 -8.07
N PRO A 281 -17.01 23.54 -6.75
CA PRO A 281 -16.83 24.89 -6.20
C PRO A 281 -15.46 25.50 -6.53
N ALA A 282 -15.31 26.82 -6.35
CA ALA A 282 -14.13 27.61 -6.72
C ALA A 282 -12.91 27.39 -5.79
N VAL A 283 -12.44 26.15 -5.73
CA VAL A 283 -11.33 25.70 -4.88
C VAL A 283 -10.03 25.50 -5.66
N LEU A 284 -10.07 25.32 -6.99
CA LEU A 284 -8.90 25.34 -7.86
C LEU A 284 -8.83 26.65 -8.63
N LEU A 285 -7.75 27.38 -8.41
CA LEU A 285 -7.52 28.72 -8.90
C LEU A 285 -6.20 28.79 -9.65
N LEU A 286 -6.18 29.45 -10.80
CA LEU A 286 -4.97 29.69 -11.59
C LEU A 286 -4.53 31.15 -11.45
N SER A 287 -3.29 31.32 -10.99
CA SER A 287 -2.64 32.63 -10.85
C SER A 287 -1.17 32.53 -11.19
N ALA A 288 -0.68 33.42 -12.07
CA ALA A 288 0.73 33.48 -12.46
C ALA A 288 1.35 32.12 -12.85
N GLY A 289 0.60 31.29 -13.57
CA GLY A 289 1.04 29.95 -14.01
C GLY A 289 1.03 28.87 -12.94
N HIS A 290 0.71 29.20 -11.70
CA HIS A 290 0.56 28.26 -10.58
C HIS A 290 -0.91 27.94 -10.35
N VAL A 291 -1.17 26.73 -9.87
CA VAL A 291 -2.51 26.34 -9.45
C VAL A 291 -2.56 26.28 -7.94
N VAL A 292 -3.48 27.05 -7.36
CA VAL A 292 -3.75 27.10 -5.93
C VAL A 292 -4.99 26.28 -5.67
N GLU A 293 -4.86 25.28 -4.83
CA GLU A 293 -5.93 24.44 -4.32
C GLU A 293 -6.27 24.88 -2.89
N VAL A 294 -7.52 25.24 -2.65
CA VAL A 294 -8.01 25.74 -1.37
C VAL A 294 -8.97 24.73 -0.76
N ASP A 295 -8.47 23.95 0.19
CA ASP A 295 -9.29 23.04 0.99
C ASP A 295 -9.65 23.71 2.33
N PRO A 296 -10.93 23.78 2.70
CA PRO A 296 -11.36 24.45 3.93
C PRO A 296 -10.91 23.74 5.22
N ILE A 297 -10.53 22.46 5.14
CA ILE A 297 -10.12 21.62 6.26
C ILE A 297 -8.60 21.47 6.29
N LEU A 298 -7.99 21.18 5.13
CA LEU A 298 -6.56 20.85 5.01
C LEU A 298 -5.68 22.07 4.71
N GLY A 299 -6.28 23.21 4.35
CA GLY A 299 -5.57 24.44 4.05
C GLY A 299 -5.30 24.62 2.56
N THR A 300 -4.23 25.36 2.24
CA THR A 300 -3.93 25.76 0.85
C THR A 300 -2.69 25.06 0.33
N THR A 301 -2.81 24.44 -0.84
CA THR A 301 -1.71 23.79 -1.55
C THR A 301 -1.42 24.54 -2.84
N VAL A 302 -0.14 24.74 -3.15
CA VAL A 302 0.29 25.39 -4.40
C VAL A 302 1.00 24.39 -5.28
N HIS A 303 0.48 24.22 -6.48
CA HIS A 303 1.01 23.35 -7.52
C HIS A 303 1.77 24.17 -8.56
N ALA A 304 2.91 23.64 -9.02
CA ALA A 304 3.75 24.31 -10.02
C ALA A 304 3.05 24.47 -11.38
N SER A 305 2.02 23.68 -11.67
CA SER A 305 1.25 23.73 -12.92
C SER A 305 -0.12 23.08 -12.75
N PHE A 306 -0.99 23.21 -13.76
CA PHE A 306 -2.28 22.54 -13.78
C PHE A 306 -2.14 21.02 -13.94
N ARG A 307 -1.17 20.59 -14.74
CA ARG A 307 -0.82 19.16 -14.82
C ARG A 307 -0.35 18.61 -13.48
N ALA A 308 0.46 19.36 -12.73
CA ALA A 308 0.93 18.94 -11.41
C ALA A 308 -0.23 18.74 -10.43
N ALA A 309 -1.21 19.64 -10.42
CA ALA A 309 -2.42 19.50 -9.61
C ALA A 309 -3.20 18.22 -9.96
N LEU A 310 -3.38 17.92 -11.26
CA LEU A 310 -4.09 16.71 -11.70
C LEU A 310 -3.30 15.41 -11.46
N VAL A 311 -1.98 15.45 -11.56
CA VAL A 311 -1.11 14.33 -11.17
C VAL A 311 -1.24 14.07 -9.68
N ASN A 312 -1.19 15.11 -8.85
CA ASN A 312 -1.38 14.98 -7.41
C ASN A 312 -2.74 14.34 -7.10
N HIS A 313 -3.82 14.82 -7.76
CA HIS A 313 -5.15 14.23 -7.61
C HIS A 313 -5.21 12.76 -7.99
N ALA A 314 -4.65 12.38 -9.14
CA ALA A 314 -4.57 10.98 -9.58
C ALA A 314 -3.81 10.10 -8.57
N THR A 315 -2.72 10.62 -8.01
CA THR A 315 -1.95 9.91 -6.97
C THR A 315 -2.78 9.73 -5.70
N LEU A 316 -3.47 10.75 -5.21
CA LEU A 316 -4.34 10.66 -4.03
C LEU A 316 -5.49 9.67 -4.23
N LEU A 317 -6.16 9.69 -5.39
CA LEU A 317 -7.19 8.70 -5.72
C LEU A 317 -6.64 7.28 -5.72
N ALA A 318 -5.45 7.09 -6.28
CA ALA A 318 -4.82 5.78 -6.35
C ALA A 318 -4.29 5.30 -4.99
N GLN A 319 -4.05 6.21 -4.04
CA GLN A 319 -3.75 5.87 -2.65
C GLN A 319 -5.03 5.50 -1.89
N ALA A 320 -6.17 6.13 -2.19
CA ALA A 320 -7.44 5.90 -1.50
C ALA A 320 -8.17 4.61 -1.95
N GLY A 321 -8.03 4.24 -3.22
CA GLY A 321 -8.54 2.97 -3.79
C GLY A 321 -7.73 1.75 -3.38
#